data_AF-A0A094ZS77-F1
#
_entry.id   AF-A0A094ZS77-F1
#
_cell.length_a   1.000
_cell.length_b   1.000
_cell.length_c   1.000
_cell.angle_alpha   90.00
_cell.angle_beta   90.00
_cell.angle_gamma   90.00
#
_symmetry.space_group_name_H-M   'P 1'
#
loop_
_entity.id
_entity.type
_entity.pdbx_description
1 polymer ?
#
loop_
_entity_poly.entity_id
_entity_poly.type
_entity_poly.pdbx_seq_one_letter_code
_entity_poly.pdbx_strand_id
1 'polypeptide(L)'
;MTGNKKHEIITCMGSSHHPLQIQKRVINGQKAEKLEYPWAVSIKGTNPVFKQITYCGSTFIRDRWLLTAAHCFWAGSWRKSQHLKSDKIDSLNLSFSTKSDYLHFSLLDPNNWHVQAGSNVIELGEEHGYRGHVLKPGTSGRQTIVATLIKRLIDIFSSSSSKDKQGAVWHTHVKQIILHPSYRPDDLEYDLALLELETPLPSEDPGVQPAELPPGENYLAWPPDHADCIFVGWGCRVKNGKPSAQAQAVHLLTLKNQDCSLMYGNAAGLNDQHEFCAGYYQGRVGICSGDSGSGLIYKKDDKNYVVGVASATHATAPELYPGLFTRVAYFRGWIDGVIDGTTTQNSTSPKQ
;
A
#
# COMPACT_ATOMS: atom_id res chain seq x y z
N MET A 1 18.56 -33.23 -19.91
CA MET A 1 17.21 -32.67 -20.12
C MET A 1 16.92 -31.75 -18.95
N THR A 2 17.16 -30.46 -19.12
CA THR A 2 16.94 -29.43 -18.11
C THR A 2 15.45 -29.10 -18.08
N GLY A 3 14.75 -29.58 -17.04
CA GLY A 3 13.34 -29.23 -16.84
C GLY A 3 13.19 -27.72 -16.70
N ASN A 4 12.33 -27.12 -17.53
CA ASN A 4 11.89 -25.73 -17.37
C ASN A 4 11.30 -25.56 -15.97
N LYS A 5 12.09 -24.99 -15.05
CA LYS A 5 11.53 -24.43 -13.81
C LYS A 5 10.69 -23.24 -14.25
N LYS A 6 9.36 -23.35 -14.14
CA LYS A 6 8.47 -22.19 -14.36
C LYS A 6 8.88 -21.09 -13.39
N HIS A 7 9.08 -19.88 -13.90
CA HIS A 7 9.28 -18.69 -13.06
C HIS A 7 7.94 -18.37 -12.40
N GLU A 8 7.79 -18.73 -11.13
CA GLU A 8 6.56 -18.51 -10.36
C GLU A 8 6.57 -17.09 -9.79
N ILE A 9 5.48 -16.37 -10.01
CA ILE A 9 5.22 -15.05 -9.44
C ILE A 9 4.28 -15.22 -8.27
N ILE A 10 4.54 -14.49 -7.19
CA ILE A 10 3.62 -14.40 -6.06
C ILE A 10 3.22 -12.94 -5.87
N THR A 11 2.04 -12.76 -5.28
CA THR A 11 1.71 -11.48 -4.65
C THR A 11 2.83 -11.11 -3.71
N CYS A 12 3.01 -9.81 -3.50
CA CYS A 12 3.86 -9.39 -2.42
C CYS A 12 3.30 -9.84 -1.03
N MET A 13 2.13 -10.46 -0.90
CA MET A 13 1.78 -11.23 0.30
C MET A 13 2.30 -12.67 0.22
N GLY A 14 3.31 -13.01 1.03
CA GLY A 14 3.98 -14.31 0.97
C GLY A 14 3.04 -15.53 1.13
N SER A 15 3.30 -16.60 0.38
CA SER A 15 2.64 -17.91 0.54
C SER A 15 3.17 -18.67 1.76
N SER A 16 2.25 -19.25 2.54
CA SER A 16 2.45 -19.92 3.83
C SER A 16 3.27 -21.24 3.81
N HIS A 17 3.87 -21.64 2.69
CA HIS A 17 4.38 -23.02 2.51
C HIS A 17 5.87 -23.20 2.23
N HIS A 18 6.67 -22.12 2.23
CA HIS A 18 8.13 -22.26 2.23
C HIS A 18 8.74 -21.75 3.54
N PRO A 19 9.71 -22.47 4.15
CA PRO A 19 10.41 -21.99 5.33
C PRO A 19 11.19 -20.73 4.93
N LEU A 20 10.58 -19.57 5.20
CA LEU A 20 11.09 -18.23 4.92
C LEU A 20 12.40 -18.01 5.70
N GLN A 21 13.51 -18.39 5.08
CA GLN A 21 14.85 -18.03 5.50
C GLN A 21 15.09 -16.56 5.13
N ILE A 22 14.98 -15.69 6.15
CA ILE A 22 15.45 -14.30 6.20
C ILE A 22 15.01 -13.43 5.00
N GLN A 23 13.79 -12.93 5.05
CA GLN A 23 13.34 -11.95 4.06
C GLN A 23 13.90 -10.56 4.38
N LYS A 24 14.56 -9.95 3.39
CA LYS A 24 15.13 -8.61 3.43
C LYS A 24 14.02 -7.57 3.17
N ARG A 25 14.27 -6.33 3.60
CA ARG A 25 13.47 -5.12 3.25
C ARG A 25 13.56 -4.84 1.74
N VAL A 26 13.14 -3.67 1.24
CA VAL A 26 13.54 -3.22 -0.12
C VAL A 26 15.01 -3.58 -0.34
N ILE A 27 15.25 -4.44 -1.31
CA ILE A 27 16.45 -5.26 -1.30
C ILE A 27 17.61 -4.39 -1.76
N ASN A 28 18.62 -4.25 -0.91
CA ASN A 28 19.76 -3.33 -1.10
C ASN A 28 19.36 -1.85 -1.35
N GLY A 29 18.22 -1.42 -0.81
CA GLY A 29 17.85 0.00 -0.75
C GLY A 29 18.65 0.80 0.29
N GLN A 30 18.47 2.12 0.26
CA GLN A 30 19.00 3.03 1.27
C GLN A 30 17.95 3.30 2.34
N LYS A 31 18.36 3.67 3.56
CA LYS A 31 17.41 4.07 4.59
C LYS A 31 16.74 5.37 4.17
N ALA A 32 15.42 5.40 4.19
CA ALA A 32 14.66 6.63 4.01
C ALA A 32 14.75 7.47 5.28
N GLU A 33 15.06 8.76 5.12
CA GLU A 33 15.06 9.75 6.19
C GLU A 33 13.65 10.21 6.53
N LYS A 34 13.49 10.81 7.71
CA LYS A 34 12.19 11.34 8.13
C LYS A 34 11.80 12.49 7.18
N LEU A 35 10.54 12.51 6.74
CA LEU A 35 9.96 13.52 5.83
C LEU A 35 10.47 13.48 4.38
N GLU A 36 11.38 12.57 4.02
CA GLU A 36 11.98 12.51 2.68
C GLU A 36 10.96 12.14 1.60
N TYR A 37 9.99 11.30 1.94
CA TYR A 37 8.98 10.77 1.03
C TYR A 37 7.57 11.02 1.57
N PRO A 38 7.07 12.25 1.45
CA PRO A 38 5.86 12.69 2.17
C PRO A 38 4.55 12.09 1.66
N TRP A 39 4.58 11.41 0.52
CA TRP A 39 3.44 10.65 -0.03
C TRP A 39 3.38 9.20 0.46
N ALA A 40 4.45 8.69 1.08
CA ALA A 40 4.53 7.29 1.49
C ALA A 40 3.71 7.07 2.77
N VAL A 41 2.74 6.14 2.71
CA VAL A 41 1.82 5.87 3.82
C VAL A 41 1.78 4.37 4.13
N SER A 42 1.91 4.04 5.40
CA SER A 42 1.78 2.66 5.90
C SER A 42 0.33 2.37 6.27
N ILE A 43 -0.17 1.20 5.86
CA ILE A 43 -1.46 0.68 6.30
C ILE A 43 -1.31 -0.68 6.98
N LYS A 44 -2.03 -0.87 8.08
CA LYS A 44 -2.02 -2.08 8.92
C LYS A 44 -3.44 -2.61 9.06
N GLY A 45 -3.67 -3.80 8.50
CA GLY A 45 -4.90 -4.56 8.67
C GLY A 45 -4.75 -5.58 9.80
N THR A 46 -5.78 -5.74 10.63
CA THR A 46 -5.82 -6.79 11.66
C THR A 46 -7.02 -7.69 11.41
N ASN A 47 -6.77 -8.99 11.20
CA ASN A 47 -7.86 -9.95 11.09
C ASN A 47 -8.50 -10.18 12.47
N PRO A 48 -9.77 -9.80 12.71
CA PRO A 48 -10.43 -9.95 14.00
C PRO A 48 -10.48 -11.39 14.53
N VAL A 49 -10.53 -12.38 13.64
CA VAL A 49 -10.69 -13.82 13.98
C VAL A 49 -9.37 -14.44 14.42
N PHE A 50 -8.33 -14.28 13.60
CA PHE A 50 -7.03 -14.95 13.83
C PHE A 50 -5.98 -14.04 14.48
N LYS A 51 -6.30 -12.76 14.67
CA LYS A 51 -5.36 -11.71 15.12
C LYS A 51 -4.10 -11.60 14.24
N GLN A 52 -4.18 -12.10 13.01
CA GLN A 52 -3.14 -11.96 12.01
C GLN A 52 -3.05 -10.50 11.58
N ILE A 53 -1.83 -9.98 11.51
CA ILE A 53 -1.56 -8.62 11.07
C ILE A 53 -1.01 -8.64 9.65
N THR A 54 -1.63 -7.83 8.80
CA THR A 54 -1.20 -7.57 7.42
C THR A 54 -0.67 -6.15 7.36
N TYR A 55 0.48 -5.95 6.70
CA TYR A 55 1.01 -4.63 6.40
C TYR A 55 1.06 -4.45 4.89
N CYS A 56 0.66 -3.26 4.44
CA CYS A 56 0.87 -2.79 3.09
C CYS A 56 1.40 -1.37 3.10
N GLY A 57 2.01 -0.98 1.99
CA GLY A 57 2.18 0.41 1.61
C GLY A 57 0.93 0.97 0.93
N SER A 58 0.90 2.29 0.85
CA SER A 58 -0.06 3.06 0.08
C SER A 58 0.56 4.41 -0.25
N THR A 59 -0.05 5.11 -1.19
CA THR A 59 0.41 6.43 -1.63
C THR A 59 -0.68 7.45 -1.35
N PHE A 60 -0.35 8.52 -0.63
CA PHE A 60 -1.23 9.66 -0.47
C PHE A 60 -1.33 10.41 -1.80
N ILE A 61 -2.54 10.52 -2.35
CA ILE A 61 -2.76 11.14 -3.67
C ILE A 61 -3.53 12.47 -3.58
N ARG A 62 -4.43 12.65 -2.61
CA ARG A 62 -5.15 13.92 -2.38
C ARG A 62 -6.03 13.85 -1.13
N ASP A 63 -6.09 14.91 -0.30
CA ASP A 63 -7.05 15.09 0.82
C ASP A 63 -7.20 13.86 1.75
N ARG A 64 -8.19 13.00 1.47
CA ARG A 64 -8.52 11.77 2.20
C ARG A 64 -8.29 10.49 1.41
N TRP A 65 -7.65 10.56 0.26
CA TRP A 65 -7.54 9.46 -0.68
C TRP A 65 -6.14 8.88 -0.70
N LEU A 66 -6.08 7.57 -0.48
CA LEU A 66 -4.87 6.77 -0.68
C LEU A 66 -5.06 5.81 -1.84
N LEU A 67 -3.99 5.60 -2.61
CA LEU A 67 -3.88 4.59 -3.66
C LEU A 67 -3.07 3.40 -3.14
N THR A 68 -3.53 2.17 -3.38
CA THR A 68 -2.84 0.95 -2.95
C THR A 68 -3.26 -0.25 -3.84
N ALA A 69 -2.77 -1.45 -3.52
CA ALA A 69 -3.12 -2.69 -4.22
C ALA A 69 -4.41 -3.31 -3.66
N ALA A 70 -5.22 -3.91 -4.53
CA ALA A 70 -6.45 -4.58 -4.12
C ALA A 70 -6.18 -5.86 -3.32
N HIS A 71 -5.11 -6.59 -3.67
CA HIS A 71 -4.73 -7.81 -2.96
C HIS A 71 -4.40 -7.56 -1.48
N CYS A 72 -4.15 -6.31 -1.07
CA CYS A 72 -3.96 -5.97 0.34
C CYS A 72 -5.16 -6.32 1.23
N PHE A 73 -6.35 -6.25 0.66
CA PHE A 73 -7.62 -6.52 1.35
C PHE A 73 -8.17 -7.90 1.03
N TRP A 74 -7.50 -8.64 0.15
CA TRP A 74 -7.88 -9.98 -0.26
C TRP A 74 -7.00 -11.00 0.47
N ALA A 75 -7.41 -11.41 1.67
CA ALA A 75 -6.76 -12.54 2.34
C ALA A 75 -6.92 -13.78 1.46
N GLY A 76 -5.78 -14.38 1.13
CA GLY A 76 -5.70 -15.61 0.35
C GLY A 76 -6.81 -16.60 0.71
N SER A 77 -7.48 -17.04 -0.33
CA SER A 77 -8.48 -18.07 -0.38
C SER A 77 -8.05 -19.32 0.43
N TRP A 78 -8.53 -19.47 1.68
CA TRP A 78 -8.29 -20.68 2.48
C TRP A 78 -9.16 -21.84 2.00
N ARG A 79 -8.57 -22.85 1.34
CA ARG A 79 -9.29 -24.10 1.04
C ARG A 79 -9.79 -24.71 2.34
N LYS A 80 -11.05 -25.15 2.36
CA LYS A 80 -11.76 -25.88 3.44
C LYS A 80 -11.07 -27.13 4.01
N SER A 81 -9.87 -27.48 3.54
CA SER A 81 -9.16 -28.68 3.91
C SER A 81 -8.19 -28.37 5.05
N GLN A 82 -8.64 -28.74 6.26
CA GLN A 82 -7.86 -29.12 7.45
C GLN A 82 -7.73 -28.05 8.57
N HIS A 83 -8.45 -28.33 9.67
CA HIS A 83 -8.21 -27.93 11.08
C HIS A 83 -9.09 -26.84 11.75
N LEU A 84 -10.12 -26.28 11.12
CA LEU A 84 -11.10 -25.46 11.86
C LEU A 84 -12.33 -26.28 12.22
N LYS A 85 -12.47 -26.60 13.52
CA LYS A 85 -13.69 -27.20 14.07
C LYS A 85 -14.86 -26.23 13.85
N SER A 86 -15.96 -26.77 13.30
CA SER A 86 -17.22 -26.09 12.97
C SER A 86 -17.68 -25.09 14.04
N ASP A 87 -17.49 -25.46 15.31
CA ASP A 87 -18.06 -24.77 16.47
C ASP A 87 -17.56 -23.33 16.67
N LYS A 88 -16.39 -22.96 16.10
CA LYS A 88 -15.89 -21.56 16.15
C LYS A 88 -16.45 -20.68 15.03
N ILE A 89 -16.91 -21.27 13.93
CA ILE A 89 -17.34 -20.56 12.71
C ILE A 89 -18.77 -20.02 12.88
N ASP A 90 -19.64 -20.75 13.57
CA ASP A 90 -21.05 -20.40 13.75
C ASP A 90 -21.29 -19.18 14.67
N SER A 91 -20.28 -18.80 15.47
CA SER A 91 -20.35 -17.62 16.36
C SER A 91 -19.90 -16.31 15.70
N LEU A 92 -19.44 -16.34 14.44
CA LEU A 92 -18.72 -15.22 13.81
C LEU A 92 -19.50 -14.47 12.72
N ASN A 93 -20.80 -14.76 12.50
CA ASN A 93 -21.63 -14.11 11.46
C ASN A 93 -20.93 -14.00 10.08
N LEU A 94 -20.23 -15.05 9.68
CA LEU A 94 -19.49 -15.08 8.42
C LEU A 94 -20.45 -15.35 7.25
N SER A 95 -20.59 -14.42 6.31
CA SER A 95 -21.35 -14.66 5.07
C SER A 95 -20.56 -15.57 4.13
N PHE A 96 -21.18 -16.65 3.64
CA PHE A 96 -20.56 -17.57 2.69
C PHE A 96 -20.92 -17.18 1.25
N SER A 97 -19.93 -17.13 0.35
CA SER A 97 -20.20 -17.10 -1.09
C SER A 97 -20.39 -18.54 -1.58
N THR A 98 -21.57 -18.86 -2.10
CA THR A 98 -21.94 -20.21 -2.56
C THR A 98 -21.21 -20.67 -3.83
N LYS A 99 -20.32 -19.85 -4.39
CA LYS A 99 -19.53 -20.18 -5.59
C LYS A 99 -18.05 -20.50 -5.32
N SER A 100 -17.57 -20.39 -4.08
CA SER A 100 -16.16 -20.67 -3.77
C SER A 100 -15.97 -21.02 -2.29
N ASP A 101 -15.21 -22.09 -1.99
CA ASP A 101 -14.99 -22.66 -0.64
C ASP A 101 -14.11 -21.77 0.29
N TYR A 102 -14.18 -20.45 0.15
CA TYR A 102 -13.26 -19.49 0.75
C TYR A 102 -13.96 -18.46 1.67
N LEU A 103 -13.34 -18.19 2.82
CA LEU A 103 -13.77 -17.19 3.82
C LEU A 103 -13.17 -15.81 3.47
N HIS A 104 -13.94 -14.95 2.80
CA HIS A 104 -13.40 -13.73 2.17
C HIS A 104 -13.69 -12.38 2.88
N PHE A 105 -14.38 -12.32 4.01
CA PHE A 105 -15.02 -11.05 4.41
C PHE A 105 -14.31 -10.20 5.47
N SER A 106 -13.29 -10.73 6.16
CA SER A 106 -12.71 -10.07 7.35
C SER A 106 -11.86 -8.83 7.04
N LEU A 107 -11.14 -8.82 5.91
CA LEU A 107 -10.21 -7.72 5.57
C LEU A 107 -10.83 -6.59 4.73
N LEU A 108 -12.11 -6.70 4.33
CA LEU A 108 -12.83 -5.62 3.65
C LEU A 108 -13.58 -4.69 4.60
N ASP A 109 -13.61 -5.00 5.90
CA ASP A 109 -14.17 -4.10 6.91
C ASP A 109 -13.16 -2.97 7.21
N PRO A 110 -13.49 -1.70 6.92
CA PRO A 110 -12.61 -0.56 7.17
C PRO A 110 -12.16 -0.42 8.63
N ASN A 111 -12.96 -0.89 9.59
CA ASN A 111 -12.64 -0.80 11.02
C ASN A 111 -11.43 -1.66 11.41
N ASN A 112 -11.07 -2.64 10.58
CA ASN A 112 -9.90 -3.49 10.81
C ASN A 112 -8.59 -2.85 10.33
N TRP A 113 -8.64 -1.63 9.76
CA TRP A 113 -7.51 -0.97 9.14
C TRP A 113 -7.10 0.32 9.84
N HIS A 114 -5.80 0.43 10.04
CA HIS A 114 -5.12 1.59 10.62
C HIS A 114 -4.16 2.21 9.59
N VAL A 115 -4.10 3.53 9.53
CA VAL A 115 -3.25 4.29 8.60
C VAL A 115 -2.24 5.13 9.37
N GLN A 116 -0.98 5.12 8.92
CA GLN A 116 0.11 5.93 9.47
C GLN A 116 0.84 6.70 8.36
N ALA A 117 0.91 8.03 8.48
CA ALA A 117 1.61 8.93 7.55
C ALA A 117 2.64 9.81 8.28
N GLY A 118 3.59 10.39 7.53
CA GLY A 118 4.59 11.33 8.08
C GLY A 118 5.74 10.70 8.86
N SER A 119 5.91 9.37 8.76
CA SER A 119 7.00 8.64 9.42
C SER A 119 7.70 7.70 8.47
N ASN A 120 9.01 7.61 8.60
CA ASN A 120 9.85 6.59 7.97
C ASN A 120 9.95 5.31 8.82
N VAL A 121 9.32 5.25 10.00
CA VAL A 121 9.31 4.08 10.89
C VAL A 121 7.86 3.66 11.17
N ILE A 122 7.53 2.39 10.93
CA ILE A 122 6.24 1.84 11.40
C ILE A 122 6.29 1.74 12.92
N GLU A 123 5.43 2.50 13.60
CA GLU A 123 5.33 2.49 15.05
C GLU A 123 4.45 1.31 15.48
N LEU A 124 5.05 0.35 16.19
CA LEU A 124 4.35 -0.87 16.60
C LEU A 124 4.00 -0.82 18.08
N GLY A 125 2.71 -0.65 18.35
CA GLY A 125 2.08 -0.93 19.63
C GLY A 125 0.89 -1.87 19.44
N GLU A 126 0.67 -2.77 20.40
CA GLU A 126 -0.54 -3.60 20.49
C GLU A 126 -1.79 -2.80 20.85
N GLU A 127 -1.61 -1.55 21.22
CA GLU A 127 -2.68 -0.60 21.47
C GLU A 127 -2.25 0.73 20.85
N HIS A 128 -2.99 1.28 19.90
CA HIS A 128 -2.91 2.72 19.66
C HIS A 128 -3.55 3.44 20.85
N GLY A 129 -2.90 3.35 22.01
CA GLY A 129 -3.04 4.30 23.09
C GLY A 129 -2.47 5.64 22.62
N TYR A 130 -3.28 6.43 21.91
CA TYR A 130 -3.46 7.86 22.16
C TYR A 130 -2.21 8.76 22.30
N ARG A 131 -1.06 8.45 21.66
CA ARG A 131 0.16 9.27 21.79
C ARG A 131 0.73 9.85 20.49
N GLY A 132 0.25 9.42 19.33
CA GLY A 132 0.41 10.16 18.07
C GLY A 132 -0.71 11.20 17.90
N HIS A 133 -0.60 12.10 16.91
CA HIS A 133 -1.74 12.95 16.52
C HIS A 133 -2.81 12.05 15.89
N VAL A 134 -3.70 11.51 16.72
CA VAL A 134 -4.88 10.77 16.26
C VAL A 134 -5.87 11.80 15.71
N LEU A 135 -6.08 11.74 14.41
CA LEU A 135 -7.07 12.57 13.74
C LEU A 135 -8.46 12.07 14.14
N LYS A 136 -9.22 12.89 14.87
CA LYS A 136 -10.58 12.54 15.31
C LYS A 136 -11.61 13.05 14.29
N PRO A 137 -12.61 12.24 13.91
CA PRO A 137 -13.70 12.70 13.06
C PRO A 137 -14.56 13.72 13.82
N GLY A 138 -14.79 14.89 13.23
CA GLY A 138 -15.86 15.82 13.60
C GLY A 138 -15.91 16.30 15.06
N THR A 139 -15.06 17.25 15.44
CA THR A 139 -15.48 18.34 16.35
C THR A 139 -15.95 19.54 15.52
N SER A 140 -17.02 19.35 14.75
CA SER A 140 -17.90 20.46 14.36
C SER A 140 -18.66 20.90 15.61
N GLY A 141 -17.98 21.65 16.47
CA GLY A 141 -18.53 22.17 17.71
C GLY A 141 -17.84 23.48 18.04
N ARG A 142 -18.20 24.54 17.30
CA ARG A 142 -18.04 25.95 17.72
C ARG A 142 -16.73 26.22 18.46
N GLN A 143 -15.58 25.93 17.85
CA GLN A 143 -14.32 26.50 18.34
C GLN A 143 -14.34 27.98 17.98
N THR A 144 -14.81 28.79 18.93
CA THR A 144 -14.80 30.23 18.90
C THR A 144 -13.39 30.69 18.52
N ILE A 145 -13.29 31.65 17.60
CA ILE A 145 -12.04 32.30 17.13
C ILE A 145 -11.07 32.64 18.28
N VAL A 146 -11.60 32.83 19.49
CA VAL A 146 -10.89 33.03 20.76
C VAL A 146 -9.94 31.87 21.15
N ALA A 147 -10.30 30.61 20.92
CA ALA A 147 -9.46 29.45 21.30
C ALA A 147 -8.21 29.32 20.40
N THR A 148 -8.33 29.67 19.11
CA THR A 148 -7.21 29.69 18.17
C THR A 148 -6.24 30.83 18.48
N LEU A 149 -6.76 31.98 18.92
CA LEU A 149 -5.95 33.13 19.35
C LEU A 149 -5.23 32.89 20.68
N ILE A 150 -5.87 32.24 21.65
CA ILE A 150 -5.24 31.91 22.95
C ILE A 150 -4.14 30.85 22.75
N LYS A 151 -4.34 29.85 21.88
CA LYS A 151 -3.30 28.87 21.55
C LYS A 151 -2.09 29.54 20.86
N ARG A 152 -2.35 30.46 19.93
CA ARG A 152 -1.30 31.29 19.30
C ARG A 152 -0.55 32.17 20.30
N LEU A 153 -1.21 32.73 21.30
CA LEU A 153 -0.56 33.57 22.32
C LEU A 153 0.30 32.74 23.28
N ILE A 154 -0.14 31.54 23.67
CA ILE A 154 0.65 30.64 24.54
C ILE A 154 1.92 30.14 23.83
N ASP A 155 1.84 29.90 22.52
CA ASP A 155 2.99 29.50 21.69
C ASP A 155 4.00 30.66 21.47
N ILE A 156 3.53 31.93 21.48
CA ILE A 156 4.41 33.11 21.36
C ILE A 156 5.16 33.40 22.66
N PHE A 157 4.58 33.15 23.83
CA PHE A 157 5.19 33.47 25.12
C PHE A 157 6.05 32.35 25.72
N SER A 158 6.01 31.13 25.16
CA SER A 158 6.90 30.03 25.56
C SER A 158 8.17 29.98 24.71
N SER A 159 8.98 31.03 24.75
CA SER A 159 10.32 31.00 24.18
C SER A 159 11.32 30.36 25.16
N SER A 160 11.52 29.05 25.09
CA SER A 160 12.86 28.46 25.31
C SER A 160 12.97 27.05 24.73
N SER A 161 14.07 26.84 24.00
CA SER A 161 14.55 25.60 23.39
C SER A 161 13.99 25.27 21.99
N SER A 162 14.90 25.35 21.04
CA SER A 162 14.83 24.94 19.64
C SER A 162 14.23 23.54 19.44
N LYS A 163 12.91 23.43 19.32
CA LYS A 163 12.28 22.26 18.70
C LYS A 163 12.08 22.57 17.22
N ASP A 164 12.98 22.00 16.43
CA ASP A 164 12.92 21.88 14.99
C ASP A 164 11.49 21.76 14.44
N LYS A 165 11.26 22.32 13.26
CA LYS A 165 10.11 22.03 12.40
C LYS A 165 10.18 20.57 11.89
N GLN A 166 10.13 19.60 12.80
CA GLN A 166 10.07 18.18 12.49
C GLN A 166 8.62 17.82 12.22
N GLY A 167 8.28 17.50 10.96
CA GLY A 167 6.93 17.06 10.57
C GLY A 167 6.39 15.94 11.46
N ALA A 168 5.06 15.92 11.61
CA ALA A 168 4.38 15.08 12.59
C ALA A 168 4.07 13.68 12.03
N VAL A 169 3.85 12.73 12.94
CA VAL A 169 3.32 11.40 12.61
C VAL A 169 1.81 11.42 12.79
N TRP A 170 1.09 11.07 11.74
CA TRP A 170 -0.36 11.14 11.67
C TRP A 170 -0.98 9.75 11.65
N HIS A 171 -2.01 9.57 12.47
CA HIS A 171 -2.74 8.32 12.63
C HIS A 171 -4.22 8.57 12.31
N THR A 172 -4.79 7.75 11.43
CA THR A 172 -6.21 7.84 11.03
C THR A 172 -6.77 6.45 10.69
N HIS A 173 -8.09 6.37 10.57
CA HIS A 173 -8.81 5.15 10.20
C HIS A 173 -9.31 5.22 8.76
N VAL A 174 -9.58 4.05 8.20
CA VAL A 174 -10.20 3.91 6.89
C VAL A 174 -11.71 4.05 7.04
N LYS A 175 -12.31 4.94 6.25
CA LYS A 175 -13.77 5.08 6.13
C LYS A 175 -14.34 4.08 5.14
N GLN A 176 -13.67 3.93 3.99
CA GLN A 176 -14.12 3.05 2.93
C GLN A 176 -12.93 2.44 2.17
N ILE A 177 -13.07 1.14 1.83
CA ILE A 177 -12.15 0.41 0.96
C ILE A 177 -12.86 0.19 -0.38
N ILE A 178 -12.23 0.57 -1.48
CA ILE A 178 -12.80 0.50 -2.82
C ILE A 178 -11.83 -0.27 -3.72
N LEU A 179 -12.15 -1.53 -3.98
CA LEU A 179 -11.41 -2.33 -4.95
C LEU A 179 -11.81 -1.94 -6.37
N HIS A 180 -10.87 -2.01 -7.31
CA HIS A 180 -11.22 -1.89 -8.71
C HIS A 180 -12.24 -2.99 -9.09
N PRO A 181 -13.36 -2.67 -9.76
CA PRO A 181 -14.46 -3.63 -9.99
C PRO A 181 -14.06 -4.81 -10.88
N SER A 182 -13.00 -4.67 -11.66
CA SER A 182 -12.44 -5.73 -12.50
C SER A 182 -11.30 -6.52 -11.82
N TYR A 183 -10.99 -6.25 -10.54
CA TYR A 183 -9.93 -6.96 -9.83
C TYR A 183 -10.17 -8.47 -9.84
N ARG A 184 -9.17 -9.21 -10.31
CA ARG A 184 -9.18 -10.67 -10.37
C ARG A 184 -8.08 -11.22 -9.44
N PRO A 185 -8.46 -11.82 -8.31
CA PRO A 185 -7.48 -12.24 -7.30
C PRO A 185 -6.64 -13.46 -7.71
N ASP A 186 -7.09 -14.27 -8.67
CA ASP A 186 -6.40 -15.49 -9.08
C ASP A 186 -5.17 -15.21 -9.94
N ASP A 187 -5.19 -14.13 -10.73
CA ASP A 187 -4.11 -13.71 -11.63
C ASP A 187 -3.58 -12.30 -11.33
N LEU A 188 -4.11 -11.62 -10.31
CA LEU A 188 -3.76 -10.26 -9.88
C LEU A 188 -4.02 -9.17 -10.93
N GLU A 189 -4.89 -9.44 -11.89
CA GLU A 189 -5.23 -8.40 -12.86
C GLU A 189 -6.11 -7.33 -12.25
N TYR A 190 -5.90 -6.09 -12.70
CA TYR A 190 -6.57 -4.90 -12.15
C TYR A 190 -6.35 -4.75 -10.63
N ASP A 191 -5.16 -5.12 -10.14
CA ASP A 191 -4.76 -5.02 -8.73
C ASP A 191 -4.54 -3.57 -8.29
N LEU A 192 -5.66 -2.88 -8.06
CA LEU A 192 -5.73 -1.49 -7.64
C LEU A 192 -6.89 -1.27 -6.69
N ALA A 193 -6.66 -0.49 -5.64
CA ALA A 193 -7.68 -0.06 -4.71
C ALA A 193 -7.48 1.40 -4.28
N LEU A 194 -8.60 2.03 -3.92
CA LEU A 194 -8.64 3.33 -3.26
C LEU A 194 -9.13 3.17 -1.83
N LEU A 195 -8.49 3.91 -0.92
CA LEU A 195 -8.98 4.08 0.44
C LEU A 195 -9.46 5.51 0.63
N GLU A 196 -10.69 5.65 1.13
CA GLU A 196 -11.16 6.90 1.69
C GLU A 196 -10.86 6.90 3.20
N LEU A 197 -10.20 7.94 3.68
CA LEU A 197 -9.88 8.14 5.09
C LEU A 197 -11.03 8.83 5.82
N GLU A 198 -11.24 8.44 7.07
CA GLU A 198 -12.25 9.05 7.95
C GLU A 198 -11.93 10.54 8.19
N THR A 199 -10.66 10.82 8.52
CA THR A 199 -10.14 12.19 8.63
C THR A 199 -9.07 12.43 7.56
N PRO A 200 -9.15 13.54 6.79
CA PRO A 200 -8.13 13.93 5.81
C PRO A 200 -6.75 14.06 6.41
N LEU A 201 -5.74 13.80 5.59
CA LEU A 201 -4.34 14.05 5.95
C LEU A 201 -4.02 15.55 5.76
N PRO A 202 -3.26 16.18 6.68
CA PRO A 202 -2.95 17.60 6.61
C PRO A 202 -1.85 17.86 5.59
N SER A 203 -2.25 18.20 4.36
CA SER A 203 -1.34 18.47 3.23
C SER A 203 -0.39 19.66 3.44
N GLU A 204 -0.65 20.49 4.46
CA GLU A 204 0.21 21.57 4.91
C GLU A 204 1.43 21.10 5.72
N ASP A 205 1.41 19.86 6.24
CA ASP A 205 2.57 19.27 6.90
C ASP A 205 3.60 18.86 5.83
N PRO A 206 4.86 19.33 5.90
CA PRO A 206 5.89 18.94 4.95
C PRO A 206 6.20 17.43 4.97
N GLY A 207 5.85 16.71 6.03
CA GLY A 207 5.93 15.25 6.11
C GLY A 207 4.79 14.49 5.45
N VAL A 208 3.72 15.18 5.04
CA VAL A 208 2.53 14.57 4.44
C VAL A 208 2.05 15.40 3.25
N GLN A 209 2.49 15.03 2.07
CA GLN A 209 2.19 15.73 0.82
C GLN A 209 1.79 14.71 -0.25
N PRO A 210 0.79 15.03 -1.08
CA PRO A 210 0.31 14.09 -2.07
C PRO A 210 1.34 13.88 -3.20
N ALA A 211 1.39 12.66 -3.73
CA ALA A 211 1.93 12.40 -5.05
C ALA A 211 0.88 12.74 -6.12
N GLU A 212 1.35 13.24 -7.26
CA GLU A 212 0.51 13.58 -8.41
C GLU A 212 0.07 12.31 -9.15
N LEU A 213 -1.15 12.31 -9.67
CA LEU A 213 -1.60 11.27 -10.58
C LEU A 213 -1.09 11.56 -12.01
N PRO A 214 -0.58 10.54 -12.73
CA PRO A 214 -0.18 10.71 -14.12
C PRO A 214 -1.40 11.02 -14.99
N PRO A 215 -1.21 11.63 -16.17
CA PRO A 215 -2.30 11.82 -17.13
C PRO A 215 -2.81 10.46 -17.63
N GLY A 216 -4.12 10.38 -17.87
CA GLY A 216 -4.75 9.17 -18.44
C GLY A 216 -4.73 9.12 -19.96
N GLU A 217 -4.59 10.28 -20.61
CA GLU A 217 -4.41 10.36 -22.06
C GLU A 217 -3.05 9.77 -22.44
N ASN A 218 -3.05 8.93 -23.48
CA ASN A 218 -1.85 8.19 -23.90
C ASN A 218 -1.16 7.48 -22.73
N TYR A 219 -1.95 6.77 -21.90
CA TYR A 219 -1.48 6.13 -20.68
C TYR A 219 -0.27 5.19 -20.87
N LEU A 220 -0.08 4.62 -22.06
CA LEU A 220 1.07 3.77 -22.38
C LEU A 220 2.40 4.53 -22.34
N ALA A 221 2.38 5.86 -22.52
CA ALA A 221 3.56 6.70 -22.36
C ALA A 221 3.93 6.99 -20.89
N TRP A 222 3.15 6.48 -19.93
CA TRP A 222 3.32 6.72 -18.50
C TRP A 222 3.39 5.43 -17.68
N PRO A 223 4.52 5.13 -17.03
CA PRO A 223 5.81 5.84 -17.17
C PRO A 223 6.47 5.55 -18.53
N PRO A 224 7.42 6.40 -18.99
CA PRO A 224 8.29 6.07 -20.12
C PRO A 224 9.14 4.83 -19.83
N ASP A 225 9.59 4.13 -20.86
CA ASP A 225 10.59 3.07 -20.73
C ASP A 225 11.91 3.63 -20.19
N HIS A 226 12.58 2.87 -19.33
CA HIS A 226 13.86 3.24 -18.70
C HIS A 226 13.81 4.53 -17.88
N ALA A 227 12.62 4.94 -17.44
CA ALA A 227 12.45 6.01 -16.47
C ALA A 227 13.04 5.57 -15.12
N ASP A 228 13.86 6.45 -14.53
CA ASP A 228 14.36 6.28 -13.17
C ASP A 228 13.29 6.69 -12.16
N CYS A 229 12.83 5.73 -11.39
CA CYS A 229 11.75 5.88 -10.44
C CYS A 229 12.22 5.56 -9.02
N ILE A 230 11.71 6.31 -8.05
CA ILE A 230 11.95 6.07 -6.64
C ILE A 230 10.83 5.20 -6.09
N PHE A 231 11.20 4.10 -5.45
CA PHE A 231 10.30 3.24 -4.72
C PHE A 231 10.60 3.29 -3.22
N VAL A 232 9.56 3.45 -2.41
CA VAL A 232 9.67 3.53 -0.95
C VAL A 232 8.79 2.48 -0.32
N GLY A 233 9.39 1.65 0.52
CA GLY A 233 8.72 0.52 1.13
C GLY A 233 9.30 0.14 2.48
N TRP A 234 8.52 -0.56 3.27
CA TRP A 234 8.92 -1.03 4.60
C TRP A 234 9.41 -2.48 4.60
N GLY A 235 9.19 -3.18 3.49
CA GLY A 235 9.68 -4.50 3.16
C GLY A 235 9.31 -5.62 4.12
N CYS A 236 9.77 -6.83 3.81
CA CYS A 236 9.51 -8.01 4.63
C CYS A 236 10.24 -7.91 5.97
N ARG A 237 9.54 -8.26 7.03
CA ARG A 237 10.11 -8.34 8.38
C ARG A 237 10.97 -9.60 8.47
N VAL A 238 12.12 -9.48 9.13
CA VAL A 238 12.89 -10.66 9.53
C VAL A 238 12.09 -11.41 10.61
N LYS A 239 11.92 -12.72 10.47
CA LYS A 239 11.38 -13.57 11.54
C LYS A 239 12.24 -13.36 12.79
N ASN A 240 11.65 -12.90 13.89
CA ASN A 240 12.30 -12.53 15.17
C ASN A 240 13.10 -11.21 15.19
N GLY A 241 12.95 -10.33 14.19
CA GLY A 241 13.53 -8.98 14.22
C GLY A 241 12.79 -8.03 15.18
N LYS A 242 13.47 -6.97 15.64
CA LYS A 242 12.83 -5.89 16.43
C LYS A 242 11.60 -5.37 15.68
N PRO A 243 10.54 -4.94 16.41
CA PRO A 243 9.27 -4.63 15.79
C PRO A 243 9.37 -3.55 14.68
N SER A 244 10.21 -2.53 14.83
CA SER A 244 10.27 -1.39 13.90
C SER A 244 10.79 -1.75 12.51
N ALA A 245 9.93 -1.57 11.50
CA ALA A 245 10.34 -1.51 10.11
C ALA A 245 10.71 -0.05 9.78
N GLN A 246 11.98 0.18 9.47
CA GLN A 246 12.46 1.44 8.91
C GLN A 246 12.28 1.36 7.39
N ALA A 247 11.59 2.34 6.82
CA ALA A 247 11.41 2.49 5.38
C ALA A 247 12.76 2.50 4.68
N GLN A 248 12.79 1.87 3.52
CA GLN A 248 13.91 1.88 2.60
C GLN A 248 13.44 2.50 1.29
N ALA A 249 14.33 3.24 0.66
CA ALA A 249 14.13 3.82 -0.67
C ALA A 249 15.11 3.19 -1.66
N VAL A 250 14.67 3.03 -2.90
CA VAL A 250 15.48 2.46 -3.97
C VAL A 250 15.10 3.07 -5.32
N HIS A 251 16.08 3.16 -6.20
CA HIS A 251 15.89 3.55 -7.59
C HIS A 251 15.64 2.31 -8.45
N LEU A 252 14.52 2.28 -9.16
CA LEU A 252 14.14 1.21 -10.09
C LEU A 252 13.93 1.81 -11.48
N LEU A 253 14.56 1.22 -12.50
CA LEU A 253 14.32 1.59 -13.88
C LEU A 253 13.09 0.87 -14.40
N THR A 254 12.16 1.58 -15.01
CA THR A 254 11.05 0.96 -15.75
C THR A 254 11.60 0.20 -16.95
N LEU A 255 10.95 -0.89 -17.32
CA LEU A 255 11.38 -1.75 -18.42
C LEU A 255 10.26 -1.89 -19.44
N LYS A 256 10.65 -2.18 -20.68
CA LYS A 256 9.71 -2.65 -21.70
C LYS A 256 9.09 -3.96 -21.25
N ASN A 257 7.78 -4.07 -21.38
CA ASN A 257 7.07 -5.29 -21.02
C ASN A 257 7.61 -6.54 -21.73
N GLN A 258 8.05 -6.40 -22.98
CA GLN A 258 8.66 -7.50 -23.73
C GLN A 258 9.97 -7.99 -23.09
N ASP A 259 10.87 -7.08 -22.72
CA ASP A 259 12.13 -7.42 -22.07
C ASP A 259 11.86 -8.07 -20.71
N CYS A 260 10.88 -7.53 -19.98
CA CYS A 260 10.47 -8.09 -18.71
C CYS A 260 9.91 -9.50 -18.83
N SER A 261 9.03 -9.71 -19.80
CA SER A 261 8.44 -11.01 -20.08
C SER A 261 9.53 -12.04 -20.40
N LEU A 262 10.53 -11.66 -21.19
CA LEU A 262 11.69 -12.51 -21.50
C LEU A 262 12.50 -12.87 -20.24
N MET A 263 12.73 -11.91 -19.33
CA MET A 263 13.42 -12.16 -18.06
C MET A 263 12.70 -13.20 -17.20
N TYR A 264 11.36 -13.20 -17.25
CA TYR A 264 10.50 -14.18 -16.58
C TYR A 264 10.26 -15.45 -17.43
N GLY A 265 10.99 -15.67 -18.52
CA GLY A 265 10.82 -16.84 -19.39
C GLY A 265 9.44 -16.90 -20.05
N ASN A 266 8.83 -15.74 -20.33
CA ASN A 266 7.45 -15.53 -20.79
C ASN A 266 6.37 -16.08 -19.83
N ALA A 267 6.73 -16.39 -18.59
CA ALA A 267 5.79 -16.90 -17.59
C ALA A 267 5.08 -15.77 -16.84
N ALA A 268 5.50 -14.51 -17.00
CA ALA A 268 4.94 -13.41 -16.23
C ALA A 268 3.49 -13.07 -16.57
N GLY A 269 3.06 -13.36 -17.80
CA GLY A 269 1.67 -13.11 -18.22
C GLY A 269 1.25 -11.64 -18.12
N LEU A 270 2.20 -10.70 -18.16
CA LEU A 270 1.93 -9.28 -17.98
C LEU A 270 0.96 -8.77 -19.04
N ASN A 271 -0.07 -8.06 -18.59
CA ASN A 271 -0.95 -7.33 -19.49
C ASN A 271 -0.34 -5.96 -19.81
N ASP A 272 0.10 -5.79 -21.05
CA ASP A 272 0.79 -4.58 -21.52
C ASP A 272 -0.01 -3.28 -21.39
N GLN A 273 -1.33 -3.36 -21.20
CA GLN A 273 -2.16 -2.17 -21.02
C GLN A 273 -2.06 -1.60 -19.60
N HIS A 274 -2.15 -2.47 -18.60
CA HIS A 274 -2.34 -2.04 -17.20
C HIS A 274 -1.29 -2.56 -16.23
N GLU A 275 -0.29 -3.28 -16.73
CA GLU A 275 0.85 -3.77 -15.97
C GLU A 275 2.16 -3.41 -16.66
N PHE A 276 3.21 -3.27 -15.86
CA PHE A 276 4.57 -3.09 -16.31
C PHE A 276 5.52 -3.56 -15.21
N CYS A 277 6.82 -3.50 -15.46
CA CYS A 277 7.79 -3.83 -14.44
C CYS A 277 8.90 -2.80 -14.32
N ALA A 278 9.53 -2.79 -13.15
CA ALA A 278 10.65 -1.92 -12.86
C ALA A 278 11.69 -2.62 -11.97
N GLY A 279 12.96 -2.35 -12.23
CA GLY A 279 14.09 -2.90 -11.50
C GLY A 279 15.13 -3.53 -12.42
N TYR A 280 15.90 -4.45 -11.87
CA TYR A 280 17.10 -4.96 -12.54
C TYR A 280 17.12 -6.49 -12.51
N TYR A 281 17.35 -7.08 -13.67
CA TYR A 281 17.62 -8.51 -13.74
C TYR A 281 19.00 -8.82 -13.16
N GLN A 282 19.06 -9.76 -12.20
CA GLN A 282 20.25 -10.12 -11.43
C GLN A 282 20.93 -8.96 -10.69
N GLY A 283 20.24 -7.82 -10.53
CA GLY A 283 20.81 -6.61 -9.92
C GLY A 283 20.96 -6.67 -8.40
N ARG A 284 20.36 -7.68 -7.75
CA ARG A 284 20.29 -7.82 -6.28
C ARG A 284 19.58 -6.65 -5.62
N VAL A 285 18.68 -6.00 -6.36
CA VAL A 285 17.92 -4.83 -5.95
C VAL A 285 16.48 -5.02 -6.40
N GLY A 286 15.51 -4.81 -5.51
CA GLY A 286 14.12 -5.05 -5.86
C GLY A 286 13.14 -4.79 -4.73
N ILE A 287 11.86 -4.95 -5.06
CA ILE A 287 10.76 -4.93 -4.10
C ILE A 287 10.59 -6.32 -3.48
N CYS A 288 10.05 -6.37 -2.28
CA CYS A 288 9.71 -7.62 -1.65
C CYS A 288 8.28 -7.63 -1.15
N SER A 289 7.95 -8.72 -0.48
CA SER A 289 6.60 -9.03 -0.11
C SER A 289 5.97 -7.97 0.83
N GLY A 290 6.73 -7.44 1.79
CA GLY A 290 6.22 -6.39 2.68
C GLY A 290 6.04 -5.00 2.05
N ASP A 291 6.26 -4.86 0.73
CA ASP A 291 6.10 -3.60 0.00
C ASP A 291 4.79 -3.51 -0.83
N SER A 292 3.90 -4.51 -0.71
CA SER A 292 2.59 -4.55 -1.37
C SER A 292 1.87 -3.20 -1.28
N GLY A 293 1.40 -2.68 -2.42
CA GLY A 293 0.59 -1.45 -2.47
C GLY A 293 1.35 -0.13 -2.36
N SER A 294 2.66 -0.14 -2.08
CA SER A 294 3.49 1.07 -2.17
C SER A 294 3.54 1.61 -3.60
N GLY A 295 3.62 2.94 -3.72
CA GLY A 295 3.73 3.62 -5.01
C GLY A 295 5.15 3.64 -5.55
N LEU A 296 5.27 3.50 -6.87
CA LEU A 296 6.47 3.80 -7.65
C LEU A 296 6.37 5.23 -8.19
N ILE A 297 7.35 6.07 -7.85
CA ILE A 297 7.31 7.50 -8.14
C ILE A 297 8.26 7.86 -9.27
N TYR A 298 7.73 8.50 -10.31
CA TYR A 298 8.50 9.11 -11.37
C TYR A 298 8.53 10.63 -11.18
N LYS A 299 9.74 11.20 -11.00
CA LYS A 299 9.90 12.65 -10.89
C LYS A 299 10.01 13.28 -12.27
N LYS A 300 9.12 14.22 -12.59
CA LYS A 300 9.12 14.98 -13.84
C LYS A 300 8.68 16.42 -13.58
N ASP A 301 9.42 17.40 -14.11
CA ASP A 301 9.11 18.84 -13.99
C ASP A 301 8.84 19.27 -12.53
N ASP A 302 9.71 18.83 -11.61
CA ASP A 302 9.63 19.03 -10.15
C ASP A 302 8.39 18.46 -9.46
N LYS A 303 7.61 17.63 -10.16
CA LYS A 303 6.46 16.90 -9.62
C LYS A 303 6.78 15.42 -9.44
N ASN A 304 6.21 14.84 -8.39
CA ASN A 304 6.35 13.44 -8.05
C ASN A 304 5.09 12.70 -8.49
N TYR A 305 5.16 11.96 -9.60
CA TYR A 305 4.01 11.23 -10.14
C TYR A 305 4.00 9.78 -9.65
N VAL A 306 2.89 9.31 -9.09
CA VAL A 306 2.72 7.88 -8.79
C VAL A 306 2.34 7.11 -10.05
N VAL A 307 3.34 6.47 -10.67
CA VAL A 307 3.19 5.81 -11.98
C VAL A 307 2.89 4.32 -11.87
N GLY A 308 3.23 3.71 -10.74
CA GLY A 308 3.01 2.29 -10.47
C GLY A 308 2.54 2.02 -9.05
N VAL A 309 1.81 0.93 -8.86
CA VAL A 309 1.50 0.35 -7.53
C VAL A 309 2.11 -1.04 -7.46
N ALA A 310 2.91 -1.32 -6.42
CA ALA A 310 3.57 -2.61 -6.26
C ALA A 310 2.55 -3.75 -6.08
N SER A 311 2.55 -4.70 -7.02
CA SER A 311 1.59 -5.81 -7.07
C SER A 311 2.26 -7.15 -6.74
N ALA A 312 3.31 -7.50 -7.48
CA ALA A 312 3.88 -8.85 -7.43
C ALA A 312 5.40 -8.88 -7.65
N THR A 313 6.04 -10.00 -7.28
CA THR A 313 7.48 -10.24 -7.46
C THR A 313 7.78 -11.72 -7.70
N HIS A 314 9.03 -12.03 -8.07
CA HIS A 314 9.47 -13.41 -8.25
C HIS A 314 9.47 -14.17 -6.91
N ALA A 315 8.84 -15.35 -6.88
CA ALA A 315 8.52 -16.06 -5.65
C ALA A 315 9.72 -16.46 -4.78
N THR A 316 10.83 -16.81 -5.42
CA THR A 316 12.00 -17.41 -4.75
C THR A 316 13.28 -16.58 -4.88
N ALA A 317 13.24 -15.50 -5.66
CA ALA A 317 14.42 -14.69 -5.96
C ALA A 317 14.04 -13.23 -6.28
N PRO A 318 13.24 -12.56 -5.43
CA PRO A 318 12.75 -11.20 -5.69
C PRO A 318 13.86 -10.17 -5.89
N GLU A 319 15.09 -10.42 -5.40
CA GLU A 319 16.26 -9.57 -5.62
C GLU A 319 16.89 -9.71 -7.01
N LEU A 320 16.58 -10.80 -7.73
CA LEU A 320 17.17 -11.09 -9.04
C LEU A 320 16.25 -10.75 -10.20
N TYR A 321 15.02 -10.33 -9.94
CA TYR A 321 14.01 -10.04 -10.96
C TYR A 321 13.38 -8.67 -10.73
N PRO A 322 12.98 -7.95 -11.81
CA PRO A 322 12.20 -6.72 -11.69
C PRO A 322 10.89 -6.94 -10.92
N GLY A 323 10.45 -5.95 -10.14
CA GLY A 323 9.11 -5.98 -9.53
C GLY A 323 8.02 -5.70 -10.55
N LEU A 324 6.82 -6.23 -10.33
CA LEU A 324 5.65 -6.04 -11.19
C LEU A 324 4.70 -5.02 -10.57
N PHE A 325 4.22 -4.09 -11.41
CA PHE A 325 3.45 -2.93 -10.97
C PHE A 325 2.19 -2.73 -11.81
N THR A 326 1.12 -2.34 -11.13
CA THR A 326 -0.11 -1.85 -11.76
C THR A 326 0.13 -0.45 -12.32
N ARG A 327 -0.15 -0.21 -13.61
CA ARG A 327 0.05 1.07 -14.32
C ARG A 327 -1.04 2.08 -13.96
N VAL A 328 -0.72 3.05 -13.11
CA VAL A 328 -1.71 4.02 -12.59
C VAL A 328 -2.38 4.84 -13.69
N ALA A 329 -1.64 5.21 -14.74
CA ALA A 329 -2.17 6.00 -15.85
C ALA A 329 -3.36 5.32 -16.57
N TYR A 330 -3.36 3.98 -16.67
CA TYR A 330 -4.47 3.22 -17.26
C TYR A 330 -5.77 3.42 -16.48
N PHE A 331 -5.67 3.53 -15.16
CA PHE A 331 -6.80 3.62 -14.24
C PHE A 331 -7.24 5.06 -13.96
N ARG A 332 -6.63 6.06 -14.61
CA ARG A 332 -6.87 7.47 -14.28
C ARG A 332 -8.36 7.84 -14.28
N GLY A 333 -9.10 7.42 -15.30
CA GLY A 333 -10.54 7.70 -15.39
C GLY A 333 -11.35 7.05 -14.27
N TRP A 334 -11.00 5.83 -13.84
CA TRP A 334 -11.65 5.19 -12.70
C TRP A 334 -11.32 5.90 -11.39
N ILE A 335 -10.05 6.27 -11.18
CA ILE A 335 -9.61 6.99 -9.98
C ILE A 335 -10.37 8.31 -9.84
N ASP A 336 -10.38 9.12 -10.88
CA ASP A 336 -11.10 10.40 -10.89
C ASP A 336 -12.60 10.18 -10.66
N GLY A 337 -13.20 9.19 -11.34
CA GLY A 337 -14.62 8.89 -11.19
C GLY A 337 -15.03 8.44 -9.79
N VAL A 338 -14.17 7.71 -9.08
CA VAL A 338 -14.39 7.34 -7.68
C VAL A 338 -14.27 8.56 -6.78
N ILE A 339 -13.19 9.35 -6.93
CA ILE A 339 -12.93 10.49 -6.06
C ILE A 339 -13.99 11.59 -6.21
N ASP A 340 -14.44 11.83 -7.45
CA ASP A 340 -15.44 12.87 -7.74
C ASP A 340 -16.89 12.37 -7.58
N GLY A 341 -17.07 11.09 -7.22
CA GLY A 341 -18.39 10.50 -6.94
C GLY A 341 -19.26 10.24 -8.17
N THR A 342 -18.67 10.19 -9.37
CA THR A 342 -19.39 9.96 -10.63
C THR A 342 -19.51 8.48 -11.01
N THR A 343 -18.68 7.61 -10.42
CA THR A 343 -18.79 6.15 -10.56
C THR A 343 -19.71 5.59 -9.47
N THR A 344 -20.80 4.92 -9.86
CA THR A 344 -21.70 4.22 -8.92
C THR A 344 -20.97 3.06 -8.25
N GLN A 345 -20.76 3.18 -6.94
CA GLN A 345 -20.08 2.21 -6.10
C GLN A 345 -20.97 0.98 -5.86
N ASN A 346 -20.45 -0.23 -6.08
CA ASN A 346 -20.88 -1.38 -5.30
C ASN A 346 -20.21 -1.27 -3.93
N SER A 347 -20.64 -0.32 -3.11
CA SER A 347 -20.16 -0.20 -1.74
C SER A 347 -20.59 -1.47 -0.99
N THR A 348 -19.64 -2.27 -0.55
CA THR A 348 -19.89 -3.27 0.50
C THR A 348 -20.05 -2.52 1.82
N SER A 349 -21.16 -1.79 1.98
CA SER A 349 -21.64 -1.40 3.29
C SER A 349 -22.15 -2.66 3.99
N PRO A 350 -21.83 -2.88 5.28
CA PRO A 350 -22.51 -3.89 6.07
C PRO A 350 -24.00 -3.53 6.08
N LYS A 351 -24.85 -4.39 5.51
CA LYS A 351 -26.26 -4.36 5.87
C LYS A 351 -26.33 -4.76 7.35
N GLN A 352 -26.99 -3.91 8.13
CA GLN A 352 -27.24 -4.06 9.56
C GLN A 352 -27.74 -5.44 9.96
#